data_AF-A0A0G3HFC8-F1
#
_entry.id   AF-A0A0G3HFC8-F1
#
_cell.length_a   1.000
_cell.length_b   1.000
_cell.length_c   1.000
_cell.angle_alpha   90.00
_cell.angle_beta   90.00
_cell.angle_gamma   90.00
#
_symmetry.space_group_name_H-M   'P 1'
#
loop_
_entity.id
_entity.type
_entity.pdbx_description
1 polymer ?
#
loop_
_entity_poly.entity_id
_entity_poly.type
_entity_poly.pdbx_seq_one_letter_code
_entity_poly.pdbx_strand_id
1 'polypeptide(L)' 'MDLATLGERELEALRLAKIGYVFQQPQLLEELSLMDNATLPARWTGRQVKLDERFEQLRIARVADAYPAAASGG' A
#
# COMPACT_ATOMS: atom_id res chain seq x y z
N MET A 1 6.52 1.54 24.20
CA MET A 1 7.75 1.80 23.42
C MET A 1 7.82 3.30 23.24
N ASP A 2 8.92 3.92 23.66
CA ASP A 2 9.14 5.34 23.38
C ASP A 2 9.64 5.45 21.93
N LEU A 3 8.96 6.27 21.12
CA LEU A 3 9.35 6.48 19.72
C LEU A 3 10.60 7.35 19.60
N ALA A 4 10.85 8.20 20.59
CA ALA A 4 11.99 9.12 20.59
C ALA A 4 13.34 8.40 20.76
N THR A 5 13.32 7.13 21.19
CA THR A 5 14.53 6.33 21.41
C THR A 5 14.90 5.45 20.21
N LEU A 6 14.07 5.40 19.16
CA LEU A 6 14.29 4.53 18.00
C LEU A 6 15.25 5.17 16.99
N GLY A 7 16.19 4.38 16.47
CA GLY A 7 17.00 4.77 15.33
C GLY A 7 16.23 4.75 14.01
N GLU A 8 16.80 5.31 12.94
CA GLU A 8 16.13 5.41 11.64
C GLU A 8 15.62 4.06 11.11
N ARG A 9 16.45 3.02 11.17
CA ARG A 9 16.10 1.66 10.74
C ARG A 9 14.93 1.06 11.54
N GLU A 10 14.87 1.32 12.83
CA GLU A 10 13.80 0.84 13.70
C GLU A 10 12.50 1.59 13.40
N LEU A 11 12.59 2.90 13.14
CA LEU A 11 11.47 3.72 12.69
C LEU A 11 10.96 3.29 11.31
N GLU A 12 11.83 2.93 10.37
CA GLU A 12 11.45 2.37 9.06
C GLU A 12 10.72 1.04 9.21
N ALA A 13 11.27 0.12 10.01
CA ALA A 13 10.63 -1.15 10.29
C ALA A 13 9.27 -0.96 10.96
N LEU A 14 9.15 0.00 11.88
CA LEU A 14 7.90 0.35 12.52
C LEU A 14 6.88 0.88 11.50
N ARG A 15 7.28 1.82 10.62
CA ARG A 15 6.42 2.35 9.55
C ARG A 15 5.88 1.22 8.68
N LEU A 16 6.77 0.38 8.15
CA LEU A 16 6.40 -0.74 7.29
C LEU A 16 5.52 -1.79 8.00
N ALA A 17 5.68 -1.95 9.31
CA ALA A 17 4.95 -2.97 10.06
C ALA A 17 3.59 -2.52 10.61
N LYS A 18 3.42 -1.22 10.89
CA LYS A 18 2.32 -0.71 11.73
C LYS A 18 1.59 0.51 11.18
N ILE A 19 2.13 1.20 10.17
CA ILE A 19 1.58 2.47 9.69
C ILE A 19 1.21 2.33 8.21
N GLY A 20 -0.04 2.64 7.88
CA GLY A 20 -0.50 2.85 6.51
C GLY A 20 -0.69 4.34 6.24
N TYR A 21 -0.30 4.81 5.06
CA TYR A 21 -0.48 6.20 4.64
C TYR A 21 -1.66 6.31 3.67
N VAL A 22 -2.46 7.36 3.84
CA VAL A 22 -3.50 7.78 2.90
C VAL A 22 -3.26 9.25 2.61
N PHE A 23 -3.14 9.60 1.34
CA PHE A 23 -2.84 10.96 0.88
C PHE A 23 -4.09 11.60 0.25
N GLN A 24 -4.21 12.92 0.33
CA GLN A 24 -5.31 13.65 -0.33
C GLN A 24 -5.23 13.55 -1.86
N GLN A 25 -4.01 13.66 -2.39
CA GLN A 25 -3.70 13.36 -3.79
C GLN A 25 -3.07 11.97 -3.83
N PRO A 26 -3.62 11.01 -4.58
CA PRO A 26 -3.06 9.66 -4.66
C PRO A 26 -1.59 9.70 -5.08
N GLN A 27 -0.72 9.08 -4.28
CA GLN A 27 0.69 8.89 -4.59
C GLN A 27 0.90 7.46 -5.08
N LEU A 28 0.39 7.17 -6.28
CA LEU A 28 0.53 5.87 -6.94
C LEU A 28 1.65 5.92 -7.97
N LEU A 29 2.28 4.79 -8.23
CA LEU A 29 3.18 4.62 -9.37
C LEU A 29 2.34 4.40 -10.61
N GLU A 30 2.43 5.33 -11.56
CA GLU A 30 1.59 5.39 -12.77
C GLU A 30 1.84 4.22 -13.73
N GLU A 31 3.04 3.66 -13.70
CA GLU A 31 3.47 2.53 -14.54
C GLU A 31 3.03 1.17 -13.98
N LEU A 32 2.35 1.15 -12.83
CA LEU A 32 1.92 -0.07 -12.16
C LEU A 32 0.39 -0.13 -12.05
N SER A 33 -0.16 -1.34 -12.09
CA SER A 33 -1.59 -1.54 -11.78
C SER A 33 -1.90 -1.14 -10.33
N LEU A 34 -3.18 -0.95 -10.01
CA LEU A 34 -3.61 -0.72 -8.62
C LEU A 34 -3.25 -1.90 -7.71
N MET A 35 -3.37 -3.14 -8.21
CA MET A 35 -2.96 -4.34 -7.48
C MET A 35 -1.44 -4.35 -7.21
N ASP A 36 -0.63 -4.01 -8.21
CA ASP A 36 0.82 -3.95 -8.06
C ASP A 36 1.25 -2.88 -7.05
N ASN A 37 0.64 -1.69 -7.13
CA ASN A 37 0.84 -0.62 -6.15
C ASN A 37 0.54 -1.11 -4.71
N ALA A 38 -0.57 -1.82 -4.52
CA ALA A 38 -0.95 -2.36 -3.22
C ALA A 38 -0.02 -3.48 -2.72
N THR A 39 0.72 -4.14 -3.61
CA THR A 39 1.64 -5.24 -3.28
C THR A 39 3.00 -4.75 -2.80
N LEU A 40 3.41 -3.52 -3.14
CA LEU A 40 4.75 -2.98 -2.83
C LEU A 40 5.14 -3.10 -1.34
N PRO A 41 4.28 -2.72 -0.36
CA PRO A 41 4.65 -2.83 1.05
C PRO A 41 4.88 -4.28 1.49
N ALA A 42 4.10 -5.21 0.95
CA ALA A 42 4.22 -6.64 1.23
C ALA A 42 5.55 -7.19 0.68
N ARG A 43 5.93 -6.81 -0.54
CA ARG A 43 7.22 -7.18 -1.16
C ARG A 43 8.42 -6.68 -0.36
N TRP A 44 8.41 -5.41 0.07
CA TRP A 44 9.51 -4.85 0.86
C TRP A 44 9.67 -5.48 2.25
N THR A 45 8.59 -5.99 2.82
CA THR A 45 8.62 -6.66 4.13
C THR A 45 8.77 -8.18 4.03
N GLY A 46 8.78 -8.75 2.82
CA GLY A 46 8.76 -10.19 2.59
C GLY A 46 7.49 -10.87 3.12
N ARG A 47 6.41 -10.11 3.31
CA ARG A 47 5.14 -10.62 3.84
C ARG A 47 4.22 -11.03 2.70
N GLN A 48 3.41 -12.04 2.94
CA GLN A 48 2.29 -12.37 2.06
C GLN A 48 1.03 -11.68 2.57
N VAL A 49 0.30 -11.04 1.66
CA VAL A 49 -0.97 -10.38 1.94
C VAL A 49 -1.99 -10.90 0.94
N LYS A 50 -3.18 -11.24 1.42
CA LYS A 50 -4.30 -11.64 0.58
C LYS A 50 -4.99 -10.41 0.00
N LEU A 51 -4.36 -9.80 -1.01
CA LEU A 51 -4.84 -8.54 -1.57
C LEU A 51 -6.15 -8.70 -2.35
N ASP A 52 -6.37 -9.83 -3.03
CA ASP A 52 -7.63 -10.09 -3.72
C ASP A 52 -8.83 -10.00 -2.76
N GLU A 53 -8.75 -10.65 -1.60
CA GLU A 53 -9.79 -10.58 -0.56
C GLU A 53 -10.02 -9.15 -0.06
N ARG A 54 -8.96 -8.33 0.00
CA ARG A 54 -9.05 -6.91 0.42
C ARG A 54 -9.70 -6.04 -0.65
N PHE A 55 -9.34 -6.25 -1.92
CA PHE A 55 -9.93 -5.53 -3.04
C PHE A 55 -11.43 -5.85 -3.18
N GLU A 56 -11.82 -7.09 -2.92
CA GLU A 56 -13.24 -7.48 -2.85
C GLU A 56 -13.97 -6.82 -1.67
N GLN A 57 -13.37 -6.83 -0.47
CA GLN A 57 -13.95 -6.16 0.71
C GLN A 57 -14.16 -4.66 0.50
N LEU A 58 -13.22 -4.01 -0.19
CA LEU A 58 -13.28 -2.60 -0.56
C LEU A 58 -14.17 -2.35 -1.80
N ARG A 59 -14.69 -3.40 -2.44
CA ARG A 59 -15.49 -3.34 -3.66
C ARG A 59 -14.80 -2.60 -4.80
N ILE A 60 -13.49 -2.81 -4.94
CA ILE A 60 -12.64 -2.24 -5.99
C ILE A 60 -11.94 -3.31 -6.85
N ALA A 61 -12.27 -4.60 -6.67
CA ALA A 61 -11.70 -5.68 -7.47
C ALA A 61 -11.79 -5.45 -8.99
N ARG A 62 -12.87 -4.81 -9.46
CA ARG A 62 -13.07 -4.45 -10.88
C ARG A 62 -11.98 -3.56 -11.49
N VAL A 63 -11.22 -2.82 -10.66
CA VAL A 63 -10.14 -1.93 -11.11
C VAL A 63 -8.75 -2.45 -10.73
N ALA A 64 -8.63 -3.68 -10.21
CA ALA A 64 -7.36 -4.23 -9.73
C ALA A 64 -6.23 -4.15 -10.78
N ASP A 65 -6.54 -4.51 -12.03
CA ASP A 65 -5.59 -4.52 -13.14
C ASP A 65 -5.48 -3.17 -13.87
N ALA A 66 -6.27 -2.17 -13.46
CA ALA A 66 -6.23 -0.85 -14.08
C ALA A 66 -4.98 -0.07 -13.62
N TYR A 67 -4.42 0.73 -14.52
CA TYR A 67 -3.44 1.76 -14.18
C TYR A 67 -4.14 2.96 -13.52
N PRO A 68 -3.46 3.73 -12.64
CA PRO A 68 -4.08 4.83 -11.90
C PRO A 68 -4.80 5.85 -12.80
N ALA A 69 -4.20 6.21 -13.95
CA ALA A 69 -4.81 7.09 -14.94
C ALA A 69 -6.18 6.62 -15.49
N ALA A 70 -6.46 5.31 -15.46
CA ALA A 70 -7.72 4.73 -15.93
C ALA A 70 -8.76 4.50 -14.80
N ALA A 71 -8.36 4.69 -13.54
CA ALA A 71 -9.27 4.58 -12.40
C ALA A 71 -9.87 5.95 -12.08
N SER A 72 -11.20 6.04 -11.99
CA SER A 72 -11.84 7.24 -11.43
C SER A 72 -11.40 7.42 -9.97
N GLY A 73 -11.16 8.65 -9.53
CA GLY A 73 -10.62 8.97 -8.20
C GLY A 73 -11.55 8.68 -6.99
N GLY A 74 -12.54 7.78 -7.12
CA GLY A 74 -13.52 7.42 -6.09
C GLY A 74 -14.13 6.04 -6.30
#